data_AF-A0A1J3K157-F1
#
_entry.id   AF-A0A1J3K157-F1
#
_cell.length_a   1.000
_cell.length_b   1.000
_cell.length_c   1.000
_cell.angle_alpha   90.00
_cell.angle_beta   90.00
_cell.angle_gamma   90.00
#
_symmetry.space_group_name_H-M   'P 1'
#
loop_
_entity.id
_entity.type
_entity.pdbx_description
1 polymer ?
#
loop_
_entity_poly.entity_id
_entity_poly.type
_entity_poly.pdbx_seq_one_letter_code
_entity_poly.pdbx_strand_id
1 'polypeptide(L)'
;IESFGSEDKAILVGHSLGGISVALAADMFPSKISAAVFVTSFMPDITNPPSYVFQKFLRSLSEEQVLDFEVKTSGTKDHPLMTAYLGPKYLKNLYRLSPIEDYELAKTLVRVGPSVTSDLAGTKSLTEEGYGSVTRVYIICGE
;
A
#
# COMPACT_ATOMS: atom_id res chain seq x y z
N ILE A 1 -14.40 -3.17 -9.62
CA ILE A 1 -13.91 -3.10 -11.03
C ILE A 1 -14.52 -4.20 -11.89
N GLU A 2 -14.62 -5.44 -11.42
CA GLU A 2 -15.26 -6.52 -12.21
C GLU A 2 -16.69 -6.19 -12.65
N SER A 3 -17.46 -5.49 -11.81
CA SER A 3 -18.83 -5.04 -12.10
C SER A 3 -18.94 -3.89 -13.10
N PHE A 4 -17.83 -3.30 -13.56
CA PHE A 4 -17.85 -2.22 -14.56
C PHE A 4 -18.27 -2.74 -15.94
N GLY A 5 -18.97 -1.89 -16.71
CA GLY A 5 -19.25 -2.15 -18.11
C GLY A 5 -17.96 -2.29 -18.93
N SER A 6 -18.06 -2.81 -20.16
CA SER A 6 -16.89 -3.06 -21.01
C SER A 6 -16.13 -1.78 -21.37
N GLU A 7 -16.85 -0.66 -21.46
CA GLU A 7 -16.28 0.65 -21.83
C GLU A 7 -15.91 1.52 -20.62
N ASP A 8 -16.31 1.11 -19.41
CA ASP A 8 -16.11 1.89 -18.20
C ASP A 8 -14.68 1.70 -17.67
N LYS A 9 -13.94 2.80 -17.52
CA LYS A 9 -12.61 2.82 -16.92
C LYS A 9 -12.58 3.68 -15.67
N ALA A 10 -11.80 3.27 -14.68
CA ALA A 10 -11.51 4.10 -13.51
C ALA A 10 -10.07 4.61 -13.51
N ILE A 11 -9.89 5.73 -12.81
CA ILE A 11 -8.58 6.12 -12.27
C ILE A 11 -8.52 5.52 -10.86
N LEU A 12 -7.56 4.63 -10.64
CA LEU A 12 -7.32 4.07 -9.31
C LEU A 12 -6.30 4.92 -8.57
N VAL A 13 -6.61 5.30 -7.33
CA VAL A 13 -5.74 6.11 -6.50
C VAL A 13 -5.39 5.32 -5.24
N GLY A 14 -4.11 5.03 -5.06
CA GLY A 14 -3.57 4.32 -3.90
C GLY A 14 -2.73 5.25 -3.05
N HIS A 15 -3.04 5.34 -1.76
CA HIS A 15 -2.24 6.11 -0.80
C HIS A 15 -1.44 5.16 0.11
N SER A 16 -0.16 5.48 0.38
CA SER A 16 0.70 4.71 1.29
C SER A 16 0.70 3.20 0.96
N LEU A 17 0.21 2.34 1.85
CA LEU A 17 0.10 0.89 1.62
C LEU A 17 -0.85 0.51 0.47
N GLY A 18 -1.84 1.35 0.18
CA GLY A 18 -2.84 1.11 -0.87
C GLY A 18 -2.27 1.05 -2.28
N GLY A 19 -1.05 1.55 -2.51
CA GLY A 19 -0.39 1.45 -3.81
C GLY A 19 -0.21 0.01 -4.30
N ILE A 20 0.03 -0.94 -3.39
CA ILE A 20 0.17 -2.36 -3.78
C ILE A 20 -1.17 -2.94 -4.24
N SER A 21 -2.27 -2.59 -3.57
CA SER A 21 -3.62 -2.99 -4.01
C SER A 21 -3.98 -2.42 -5.37
N VAL A 22 -3.59 -1.17 -5.65
CA VAL A 22 -3.78 -0.54 -6.96
C VAL A 22 -2.95 -1.26 -8.04
N ALA A 23 -1.70 -1.60 -7.75
CA ALA A 23 -0.83 -2.31 -8.69
C ALA A 23 -1.36 -3.71 -9.02
N LEU A 24 -1.84 -4.45 -8.02
CA LEU A 24 -2.49 -5.75 -8.24
C LEU A 24 -3.77 -5.63 -9.07
N ALA A 25 -4.61 -4.64 -8.78
CA ALA A 25 -5.82 -4.40 -9.57
C ALA A 25 -5.50 -4.02 -11.03
N ALA A 26 -4.44 -3.23 -11.24
CA ALA A 26 -3.92 -2.87 -12.57
C ALA A 26 -3.40 -4.09 -13.34
N ASP A 27 -2.79 -5.06 -12.66
CA ASP A 27 -2.34 -6.29 -13.30
C ASP A 27 -3.49 -7.22 -13.67
N MET A 28 -4.51 -7.31 -12.81
CA MET A 28 -5.69 -8.17 -13.03
C MET A 28 -6.68 -7.59 -14.05
N PHE A 29 -6.85 -6.27 -14.08
CA PHE A 29 -7.88 -5.60 -14.88
C PHE A 29 -7.34 -4.39 -15.67
N PRO A 30 -6.25 -4.56 -16.45
CA PRO A 30 -5.57 -3.44 -17.12
C PRO A 30 -6.52 -2.67 -18.06
N SER A 31 -7.43 -3.36 -18.74
CA SER A 31 -8.39 -2.74 -19.66
C SER A 31 -9.43 -1.84 -18.97
N LYS A 32 -9.66 -2.03 -17.66
CA LYS A 32 -10.64 -1.28 -16.85
C LYS A 32 -10.02 -0.11 -16.09
N ILE A 33 -8.72 0.12 -16.25
CA ILE A 33 -7.99 1.14 -15.50
C ILE A 33 -7.38 2.12 -16.50
N SER A 34 -7.86 3.37 -16.47
CA SER A 34 -7.32 4.44 -17.30
C SER A 34 -5.97 4.92 -16.80
N ALA A 35 -5.79 4.98 -15.48
CA ALA A 35 -4.53 5.33 -14.84
C ALA A 35 -4.47 4.77 -13.41
N ALA A 36 -3.27 4.41 -12.97
CA ALA A 36 -2.94 4.08 -11.60
C ALA A 36 -2.13 5.23 -10.98
N VAL A 37 -2.69 5.87 -9.95
CA VAL A 37 -2.12 7.02 -9.25
C VAL A 37 -1.62 6.59 -7.87
N PHE A 38 -0.34 6.83 -7.63
CA PHE A 38 0.41 6.44 -6.44
C PHE A 38 0.68 7.69 -5.60
N VAL A 39 -0.10 7.92 -4.55
CA VAL A 39 0.03 9.09 -3.67
C VAL A 39 0.87 8.72 -2.46
N THR A 40 2.12 9.19 -2.42
CA THR A 40 3.08 8.86 -1.34
C THR A 40 3.06 7.38 -0.96
N SER A 41 2.87 6.53 -1.97
CA SER A 41 2.51 5.12 -1.80
C SER A 41 3.61 4.19 -2.24
N PHE A 42 3.61 2.97 -1.72
CA PHE A 42 4.49 1.94 -2.26
C PHE A 42 4.08 1.64 -3.71
N MET A 43 5.03 1.84 -4.62
CA MET A 43 4.86 1.58 -6.05
C MET A 43 5.71 0.37 -6.44
N PRO A 44 5.13 -0.83 -6.62
CA PRO A 44 5.85 -2.00 -7.08
C PRO A 44 6.42 -1.81 -8.49
N ASP A 45 7.44 -2.62 -8.81
CA ASP A 45 7.94 -2.82 -10.16
C ASP A 45 7.37 -4.13 -10.77
N ILE A 46 7.87 -4.50 -11.95
CA ILE A 46 7.49 -5.71 -12.69
C ILE A 46 8.53 -6.83 -12.56
N THR A 47 9.62 -6.62 -11.83
CA THR A 47 10.72 -7.59 -11.73
C THR A 47 10.72 -8.32 -10.39
N ASN A 48 10.25 -7.68 -9.34
CA ASN A 48 10.15 -8.18 -7.98
C ASN A 48 8.71 -8.53 -7.60
N PRO A 49 8.51 -9.41 -6.60
CA PRO A 49 7.19 -9.62 -6.01
C PRO A 49 6.61 -8.29 -5.48
N PRO A 50 5.29 -8.07 -5.54
CA PRO A 50 4.73 -6.74 -5.22
C PRO A 50 4.97 -6.29 -3.77
N SER A 51 5.16 -7.25 -2.85
CA SER A 51 5.50 -6.96 -1.44
C SER A 51 6.94 -6.48 -1.23
N TYR A 52 7.83 -6.62 -2.21
CA TYR A 52 9.26 -6.32 -2.09
C TYR A 52 9.52 -4.87 -1.65
N VAL A 53 8.84 -3.90 -2.27
CA VAL A 53 9.01 -2.47 -1.97
C VAL A 53 8.66 -2.16 -0.51
N PHE A 54 7.61 -2.79 0.03
CA PHE A 54 7.20 -2.62 1.42
C PHE A 54 8.17 -3.31 2.38
N GLN A 55 8.65 -4.51 2.05
CA GLN A 55 9.68 -5.20 2.86
C GLN A 55 10.98 -4.39 2.92
N LYS A 56 11.39 -3.77 1.81
CA LYS A 56 12.55 -2.88 1.75
C LYS A 56 12.36 -1.66 2.65
N PHE A 57 11.16 -1.07 2.63
CA PHE A 57 10.80 0.03 3.53
C PHE A 57 10.91 -0.37 5.01
N LEU A 58 10.32 -1.50 5.41
CA LEU A 58 10.41 -1.97 6.80
C LEU A 58 11.86 -2.16 7.26
N ARG A 59 12.73 -2.67 6.38
CA ARG A 59 14.17 -2.85 6.67
C ARG A 59 14.95 -1.53 6.76
N SER A 60 14.42 -0.44 6.19
CA SER A 60 15.05 0.88 6.21
C SER A 60 14.68 1.73 7.42
N LEU A 61 13.65 1.35 8.18
CA LEU A 61 13.21 2.11 9.34
C LEU A 61 14.24 2.01 10.48
N SER A 62 14.68 3.16 10.99
CA SER A 62 15.46 3.24 12.22
C SER A 62 14.58 3.10 13.46
N GLU A 63 15.17 2.77 14.62
CA GLU A 63 14.43 2.68 15.89
C GLU A 63 13.68 3.99 16.23
N GLU A 64 14.28 5.14 15.92
CA GLU A 64 13.66 6.46 16.11
C GLU A 64 12.44 6.68 15.20
N GLN A 65 12.47 6.12 13.99
CA GLN A 65 11.35 6.21 13.04
C GLN A 65 10.21 5.24 13.37
N VAL A 66 10.51 4.10 14.00
CA VAL A 66 9.49 3.09 14.33
C VAL A 66 8.51 3.62 15.38
N LEU A 67 8.99 4.26 16.44
CA LEU A 67 8.14 4.73 17.55
C LEU A 67 7.20 3.62 18.07
N ASP A 68 5.88 3.76 17.88
CA ASP A 68 4.85 2.78 18.20
C ASP A 68 4.16 2.19 16.93
N PHE A 69 4.86 2.21 15.80
CA PHE A 69 4.54 1.38 14.65
C PHE A 69 4.91 -0.08 14.95
N GLU A 70 3.91 -0.94 15.07
CA GLU A 70 4.11 -2.35 15.34
C GLU A 70 3.82 -3.19 14.10
N VAL A 71 4.72 -4.13 13.82
CA VAL A 71 4.50 -5.22 12.88
C VAL A 71 4.52 -6.53 13.66
N LYS A 72 3.42 -7.29 13.63
CA LYS A 72 3.28 -8.55 14.35
C LYS A 72 3.01 -9.68 13.37
N THR A 73 3.69 -10.81 13.57
CA THR A 73 3.42 -12.06 12.86
C THR A 73 2.60 -12.98 13.75
N SER A 74 1.54 -13.53 13.19
CA SER A 74 0.61 -14.48 13.80
C SER A 74 0.31 -15.62 12.83
N GLY A 75 -0.49 -16.62 13.21
CA GLY A 75 -0.82 -17.75 12.33
C GLY A 75 0.13 -18.93 12.47
N THR A 76 0.04 -19.89 11.54
CA THR A 76 0.88 -21.09 11.53
C THR A 76 2.18 -20.86 10.76
N LYS A 77 3.17 -21.74 10.92
CA LYS A 77 4.42 -21.66 10.15
C LYS A 77 4.18 -21.70 8.63
N ASP A 78 3.17 -22.44 8.20
CA ASP A 78 2.84 -22.60 6.78
C ASP A 78 1.98 -21.46 6.23
N HIS A 79 1.30 -20.71 7.11
CA HIS A 79 0.38 -19.62 6.75
C HIS A 79 0.55 -18.44 7.72
N PRO A 80 1.72 -17.75 7.70
CA PRO A 80 1.97 -16.64 8.59
C PRO A 80 1.17 -15.41 8.17
N LEU A 81 0.39 -14.85 9.11
CA LEU A 81 -0.30 -13.58 8.93
C LEU A 81 0.48 -12.47 9.59
N MET A 82 1.00 -11.54 8.78
CA MET A 82 1.61 -10.32 9.27
C MET A 82 0.57 -9.21 9.37
N THR A 83 0.58 -8.48 10.49
CA THR A 83 -0.32 -7.35 10.76
C THR A 83 0.50 -6.12 11.13
N ALA A 84 -0.05 -4.95 10.83
CA ALA A 84 0.55 -3.65 11.09
C ALA A 84 -0.40 -2.80 11.93
N TYR A 85 0.15 -2.07 12.89
CA TYR A 85 -0.57 -1.09 13.70
C TYR A 85 0.23 0.20 13.80
N LEU A 86 -0.38 1.32 13.41
CA LEU A 86 0.24 2.65 13.48
C LEU A 86 -0.19 3.32 14.79
N GLY A 87 0.65 3.28 15.81
CA GLY A 87 0.32 3.87 17.10
C GLY A 87 0.27 5.41 17.09
N PRO A 88 -0.28 6.04 18.16
CA PRO A 88 -0.44 7.49 18.22
C PRO A 88 0.86 8.29 18.04
N LYS A 89 2.01 7.81 18.53
CA LYS A 89 3.28 8.53 18.38
C LYS A 89 3.72 8.55 16.92
N TYR A 90 3.57 7.44 16.21
CA TYR A 90 3.85 7.34 14.78
C TYR A 90 2.85 8.17 13.96
N LEU A 91 1.55 8.08 14.29
CA LEU A 91 0.51 8.90 13.64
C LEU A 91 0.79 10.40 13.77
N LYS A 92 1.34 10.85 14.91
CA LYS A 92 1.70 12.27 15.08
C LYS A 92 2.69 12.76 14.02
N ASN A 93 3.60 11.90 13.55
CA ASN A 93 4.50 12.24 12.45
C ASN A 93 3.76 12.32 11.10
N LEU A 94 2.78 11.45 10.86
CA LEU A 94 1.99 11.44 9.62
C LEU A 94 1.05 12.65 9.52
N TYR A 95 0.50 13.09 10.65
CA TYR A 95 -0.46 14.20 10.73
C TYR A 95 0.19 15.53 11.17
N ARG A 96 1.52 15.66 11.11
CA ARG A 96 2.25 16.83 11.65
C ARG A 96 1.88 18.17 11.00
N LEU A 97 1.39 18.14 9.76
CA LEU A 97 0.93 19.31 8.99
C LEU A 97 -0.59 19.32 8.77
N SER A 98 -1.31 18.45 9.48
CA SER A 98 -2.77 18.37 9.42
C SER A 98 -3.39 19.16 10.58
N PRO A 99 -4.65 19.59 10.45
CA PRO A 99 -5.46 20.04 11.59
C PRO A 99 -5.41 19.02 12.75
N ILE A 100 -5.47 19.52 13.98
CA ILE A 100 -5.39 18.66 15.17
C ILE A 100 -6.58 17.69 15.23
N GLU A 101 -7.73 18.11 14.73
CA GLU A 101 -8.96 17.34 14.66
C GLU A 101 -8.78 16.06 13.81
N ASP A 102 -7.99 16.11 12.74
CA ASP A 102 -7.71 14.95 11.89
C ASP A 102 -6.80 13.94 12.62
N TYR A 103 -5.81 14.42 13.38
CA TYR A 103 -4.98 13.56 14.22
C TYR A 103 -5.81 12.90 15.34
N GLU A 104 -6.68 13.66 16.00
CA GLU A 104 -7.59 13.12 17.02
C GLU A 104 -8.54 12.07 16.43
N LEU A 105 -9.13 12.36 15.26
CA LEU A 105 -9.97 11.40 14.53
C LEU A 105 -9.18 10.14 14.15
N ALA A 106 -7.97 10.29 13.62
CA ALA A 106 -7.12 9.16 13.21
C ALA A 106 -6.84 8.20 14.38
N LYS A 107 -6.57 8.71 15.58
CA LYS A 107 -6.39 7.86 16.78
C LYS A 107 -7.63 7.02 17.11
N THR A 108 -8.83 7.52 16.82
CA THR A 108 -10.08 6.78 17.07
C THR A 108 -10.39 5.75 15.99
N LEU A 109 -9.88 5.95 14.78
CA LEU A 109 -10.20 5.12 13.61
C LEU A 109 -9.08 4.13 13.24
N VAL A 110 -7.85 4.33 13.71
CA VAL A 110 -6.73 3.44 13.39
C VAL A 110 -7.01 2.04 13.91
N ARG A 111 -6.74 1.05 13.07
CA ARG A 111 -6.96 -0.37 13.37
C ARG A 111 -5.73 -1.17 13.01
N VAL A 112 -5.57 -2.31 13.67
CA VAL A 112 -4.65 -3.34 13.23
C VAL A 112 -5.14 -3.85 11.86
N GLY A 113 -4.29 -3.77 10.85
CA GLY A 113 -4.59 -4.20 9.49
C GLY A 113 -3.65 -5.30 9.02
N PRO A 114 -4.05 -6.13 8.04
CA PRO A 114 -3.13 -7.05 7.40
C PRO A 114 -2.01 -6.26 6.71
N SER A 115 -0.77 -6.68 6.95
CA SER A 115 0.39 -6.11 6.31
C SER A 115 0.65 -6.84 5.00
N VAL A 116 1.11 -6.13 3.96
CA VAL A 116 1.30 -6.75 2.64
C VAL A 116 2.51 -7.69 2.64
N THR A 117 2.25 -8.99 2.67
CA THR A 117 3.23 -10.08 2.57
C THR A 117 3.13 -10.79 1.23
N SER A 118 4.05 -11.72 0.95
CA SER A 118 3.97 -12.65 -0.18
C SER A 118 2.65 -13.43 -0.22
N ASP A 119 2.06 -13.69 0.95
CA ASP A 119 0.85 -14.50 1.05
C ASP A 119 -0.39 -13.72 0.61
N LEU A 120 -0.35 -12.39 0.73
CA LEU A 120 -1.44 -11.50 0.31
C LEU A 120 -1.23 -10.91 -1.09
N ALA A 121 0.00 -10.53 -1.42
CA ALA A 121 0.33 -9.91 -2.71
C ALA A 121 0.82 -10.91 -3.76
N GLY A 122 0.99 -12.18 -3.40
CA GLY A 122 1.60 -13.18 -4.24
C GLY A 122 3.13 -13.08 -4.28
N THR A 123 3.73 -14.13 -4.83
CA THR A 123 5.20 -14.26 -5.03
C THR A 123 5.62 -13.97 -6.46
N LYS A 124 4.67 -13.91 -7.40
CA LYS A 124 4.95 -13.58 -8.80
C LYS A 124 5.01 -12.07 -8.96
N SER A 125 5.96 -11.61 -9.76
CA SER A 125 6.05 -10.21 -10.16
C SER A 125 4.86 -9.82 -11.04
N LEU A 126 4.55 -8.52 -11.05
CA LEU A 126 3.50 -7.97 -11.92
C LEU A 126 3.93 -8.07 -13.39
N THR A 127 2.95 -8.16 -14.29
CA THR A 127 3.19 -8.40 -15.71
C THR A 127 3.37 -7.11 -16.51
N GLU A 128 4.06 -7.20 -17.64
CA GLU A 128 4.19 -6.08 -18.59
C GLU A 128 2.85 -5.80 -19.28
N GLU A 129 2.11 -6.85 -19.63
CA GLU A 129 0.82 -6.75 -20.31
C GLU A 129 -0.29 -6.23 -19.37
N GLY A 130 -0.19 -6.53 -18.08
CA GLY A 130 -1.08 -6.05 -17.02
C GLY A 130 -0.62 -4.70 -16.48
N TYR A 131 0.01 -4.71 -15.30
CA TYR A 131 0.41 -3.49 -14.60
C TYR A 131 1.36 -2.60 -15.41
N GLY A 132 2.29 -3.20 -16.17
CA GLY A 132 3.26 -2.46 -17.00
C GLY A 132 2.60 -1.61 -18.09
N SER A 133 1.48 -2.07 -18.64
CA SER A 133 0.76 -1.42 -19.74
C SER A 133 -0.12 -0.25 -19.29
N VAL A 134 -0.44 -0.16 -17.99
CA VAL A 134 -1.30 0.89 -17.44
C VAL A 134 -0.49 2.18 -17.24
N THR A 135 -1.11 3.33 -17.55
CA THR A 135 -0.52 4.65 -17.26
C THR A 135 -0.33 4.83 -15.75
N ARG A 136 0.88 5.18 -15.33
CA ARG A 136 1.23 5.34 -13.90
C ARG A 136 1.62 6.78 -13.59
N VAL A 137 1.06 7.31 -12.51
CA VAL A 137 1.35 8.65 -11.99
C VAL A 137 1.80 8.52 -10.55
N TYR A 138 2.89 9.17 -10.17
CA TYR A 138 3.36 9.19 -8.79
C TYR A 138 3.29 10.62 -8.24
N ILE A 139 2.66 10.79 -7.08
CA ILE A 139 2.52 12.06 -6.37
C ILE A 139 3.41 11.99 -5.12
N ILE A 140 4.40 12.89 -5.09
CA ILE A 140 5.30 13.09 -3.94
C ILE A 140 4.72 14.14 -2.98
N CYS A 141 5.02 14.02 -1.70
CA CYS A 141 4.86 15.09 -0.71
C CYS A 141 6.25 15.60 -0.35
N GLY A 142 6.49 16.90 -0.54
CA GLY A 142 7.82 17.53 -0.42
C GLY A 142 8.12 18.16 0.94
N GLU A 143 7.16 18.14 1.85
CA GLU A 143 7.21 18.80 3.16
C GLU A 143 7.92 17.96 4.22
#